data_AF-A0A484N1P7-F1
#
_entry.id   AF-A0A484N1P7-F1
#
_cell.length_a   1.000
_cell.length_b   1.000
_cell.length_c   1.000
_cell.angle_alpha   90.00
_cell.angle_beta   90.00
_cell.angle_gamma   90.00
#
_symmetry.space_group_name_H-M   'P 1'
#
loop_
_entity.id
_entity.type
_entity.pdbx_description
1 polymer ?
#
loop_
_entity_poly.entity_id
_entity_poly.type
_entity_poly.pdbx_seq_one_letter_code
_entity_poly.pdbx_strand_id
1 'polypeptide(L)' 'MGTNGLVPGFEEGLEEMRPGGKRRIIIPPELGPPVGPSTFFSSKQFEVFDVELLSVQDCTRRTIGFYSDIVCN' A
#
# COMPACT_ATOMS: atom_id res chain seq x y z
N MET A 1 1.67 6.12 -0.17
CA MET A 1 2.77 5.16 0.12
C MET A 1 3.60 5.74 1.25
N GLY A 2 4.33 4.93 2.02
CA GLY A 2 5.20 5.44 3.09
C GLY A 2 4.50 5.82 4.39
N THR A 3 3.26 5.38 4.59
CA THR A 3 2.52 5.48 5.87
C THR A 3 2.36 4.14 6.57
N ASN A 4 2.96 3.05 6.03
CA ASN A 4 2.75 1.67 6.48
C ASN A 4 1.27 1.27 6.52
N GLY A 5 0.49 1.80 5.58
CA GLY A 5 -0.95 1.55 5.48
C GLY A 5 -1.29 0.29 4.69
N LEU A 6 -0.32 -0.25 3.95
CA LEU A 6 -0.45 -1.45 3.14
C LEU A 6 0.58 -2.49 3.58
N VAL A 7 0.39 -3.74 3.13
CA VAL A 7 1.36 -4.80 3.38
C VAL A 7 2.66 -4.50 2.63
N PRO A 8 3.84 -4.88 3.17
CA PRO A 8 5.13 -4.51 2.59
C PRO A 8 5.27 -4.86 1.11
N GLY A 9 4.87 -6.06 0.70
CA GLY A 9 5.00 -6.50 -0.69
C GLY A 9 4.13 -5.72 -1.67
N PHE A 10 3.05 -5.10 -1.18
CA PHE A 10 2.22 -4.23 -2.00
C PHE A 10 2.86 -2.85 -2.17
N GLU A 11 3.45 -2.28 -1.11
CA GLU A 11 4.20 -1.02 -1.23
C GLU A 11 5.40 -1.17 -2.19
N GLU A 12 6.17 -2.25 -2.08
CA GLU A 12 7.27 -2.57 -3.00
C GLU A 12 6.78 -2.74 -4.45
N GLY A 13 5.66 -3.46 -4.65
CA GLY A 13 5.10 -3.68 -5.98
C GLY A 13 4.58 -2.41 -6.67
N LEU A 14 4.26 -1.36 -5.90
CA LEU A 14 3.81 -0.06 -6.39
C LEU A 14 4.95 0.92 -6.68
N GLU A 15 6.13 0.75 -6.08
CA GLU A 15 7.21 1.77 -6.09
C GLU A 15 7.62 2.21 -7.51
N GLU A 16 7.76 1.24 -8.41
CA GLU A 16 8.14 1.47 -9.81
C GLU A 16 6.93 1.56 -10.77
N MET A 17 5.72 1.78 -10.26
CA MET A 17 4.53 1.99 -11.11
C MET A 17 4.46 3.41 -11.64
N ARG A 18 3.85 3.55 -12.83
CA ARG A 18 3.49 4.84 -13.42
C ARG A 18 1.97 4.92 -13.59
N PRO A 19 1.34 6.10 -13.42
CA PRO A 19 -0.08 6.28 -13.70
C PRO A 19 -0.48 5.76 -15.09
N GLY A 20 -1.65 5.14 -15.17
CA GLY A 20 -2.16 4.38 -16.32
C GLY A 20 -1.57 2.96 -16.46
N GLY A 21 -0.56 2.60 -15.66
CA GLY A 21 0.08 1.28 -15.72
C GLY A 21 -0.77 0.18 -15.08
N LYS A 22 -0.75 -1.01 -15.68
CA LYS A 22 -1.32 -2.24 -15.11
C LYS A 22 -0.22 -3.26 -14.85
N ARG A 23 -0.27 -3.95 -13.71
CA ARG A 23 0.65 -5.06 -13.41
C ARG A 23 0.01 -6.07 -12.47
N ARG A 24 0.55 -7.29 -12.50
CA ARG A 24 0.28 -8.31 -11.50
C ARG A 24 1.35 -8.25 -10.41
N ILE A 25 0.92 -8.11 -9.16
CA ILE A 25 1.78 -8.17 -7.97
C ILE A 25 1.54 -9.53 -7.31
N ILE A 26 2.63 -10.28 -7.10
CA ILE A 26 2.60 -11.59 -6.41
C ILE A 26 3.36 -11.41 -5.09
N ILE A 27 2.63 -11.44 -3.99
CA ILE A 27 3.16 -11.20 -2.64
C ILE A 27 3.37 -12.54 -1.95
N PRO A 28 4.62 -12.88 -1.57
CA PRO A 28 4.89 -14.06 -0.78
C PRO A 28 4.40 -13.87 0.67
N PRO A 29 4.12 -14.95 1.42
CA PRO A 29 3.54 -14.84 2.76
C PRO A 29 4.36 -14.03 3.76
N GLU A 30 5.68 -13.90 3.56
CA GLU A 30 6.58 -13.11 4.40
C GLU A 30 6.36 -11.59 4.25
N LEU A 31 5.83 -11.15 3.11
CA LEU A 31 5.55 -9.74 2.78
C LEU A 31 4.04 -9.43 2.77
N GLY A 32 3.22 -10.40 3.16
CA GLY A 32 1.78 -10.31 3.24
C GLY A 32 1.26 -9.78 4.59
N PRO A 33 -0.06 -9.82 4.79
CA PRO A 33 -0.70 -9.37 6.03
C PRO A 33 -0.46 -10.34 7.20
N PRO A 34 -0.65 -9.87 8.44
CA PRO A 34 -0.60 -10.76 9.60
C PRO A 34 -1.74 -11.78 9.55
N VAL A 35 -1.40 -13.02 9.91
CA VAL A 35 -2.36 -14.13 10.05
C VAL A 35 -2.91 -14.12 11.48
N GLY A 36 -4.23 -14.24 11.62
CA GLY A 36 -4.84 -14.35 12.95
C GLY A 36 -6.36 -14.48 12.91
N PRO A 37 -6.98 -14.86 14.03
CA PRO A 37 -8.44 -15.00 14.14
C PRO A 37 -9.19 -13.69 13.93
N SER A 38 -8.50 -12.55 14.03
CA SER A 38 -9.03 -11.21 13.79
C SER A 38 -8.73 -10.67 12.39
N THR A 39 -8.07 -11.44 11.52
CA THR A 39 -7.80 -11.05 10.14
C THR A 39 -8.58 -11.93 9.17
N PHE A 40 -8.83 -11.42 7.97
CA PHE A 40 -9.48 -12.20 6.90
C PHE A 40 -8.61 -13.39 6.43
N PHE A 41 -7.32 -13.36 6.76
CA PHE A 41 -6.33 -14.32 6.30
C PHE A 41 -6.16 -15.45 7.32
N SER A 42 -6.72 -16.61 6.99
CA SER A 42 -6.71 -17.79 7.86
C SER A 42 -5.37 -18.54 7.89
N SER A 43 -4.50 -18.31 6.90
CA SER A 43 -3.18 -18.94 6.81
C SER A 43 -2.21 -18.11 5.97
N LYS A 44 -0.92 -18.42 6.07
CA LYS A 44 0.12 -17.88 5.19
C LYS A 44 -0.11 -18.39 3.77
N GLN A 45 -0.34 -17.49 2.83
CA GLN A 45 -0.60 -17.81 1.44
C GLN A 45 0.03 -16.78 0.52
N PHE A 46 0.19 -17.14 -0.75
CA PHE A 46 0.55 -16.17 -1.78
C PHE A 46 -0.66 -15.33 -2.11
N GLU A 47 -0.46 -14.02 -2.22
CA GLU A 47 -1.51 -13.10 -2.64
C GLU A 47 -1.19 -12.58 -4.02
N VAL A 48 -2.17 -12.65 -4.91
CA VAL A 48 -2.02 -12.24 -6.31
C VAL A 48 -3.03 -11.13 -6.58
N PHE A 49 -2.50 -9.96 -6.91
CA PHE A 49 -3.29 -8.77 -7.19
C PHE A 49 -3.05 -8.31 -8.62
N ASP A 50 -4.13 -8.10 -9.37
CA ASP A 50 -4.08 -7.36 -10.64
C ASP A 50 -4.39 -5.89 -10.33
N VAL A 51 -3.40 -5.02 -10.50
CA VAL A 51 -3.44 -3.62 -10.08
C VAL A 51 -3.35 -2.71 -11.29
N GLU A 52 -4.19 -1.68 -11.30
CA GLU A 52 -4.13 -0.54 -12.22
C GLU A 52 -3.91 0.74 -11.43
N LEU A 53 -2.84 1.47 -11.73
CA LEU A 53 -2.55 2.74 -11.08
C LEU A 53 -3.25 3.86 -11.84
N LEU A 54 -4.30 4.44 -11.26
CA LEU A 54 -5.09 5.49 -11.93
C LEU A 54 -4.38 6.86 -11.89
N SER A 55 -3.90 7.25 -10.71
CA SER A 55 -3.26 8.55 -10.48
C SER A 55 -2.36 8.50 -9.25
N VAL A 56 -1.38 9.40 -9.18
CA VAL A 56 -0.56 9.64 -7.99
C VAL A 56 -0.82 11.06 -7.52
N GLN A 57 -1.07 11.22 -6.22
CA GLN A 57 -1.25 12.51 -5.57
C GLN A 57 -0.17 12.71 -4.52
N ASP A 58 0.50 13.85 -4.59
CA ASP A 58 1.50 14.24 -3.60
C ASP A 58 0.82 14.86 -2.39
N CYS A 59 0.89 14.14 -1.28
CA CYS A 59 0.35 14.57 0.00
C CYS A 59 1.49 14.99 0.93
N THR A 60 1.36 16.14 1.57
CA THR A 60 2.33 16.64 2.55
C THR A 60 1.68 16.85 3.90
N ARG A 61 2.41 16.54 4.98
CA ARG A 61 1.97 16.86 6.33
C ARG A 61 2.30 18.31 6.62
N ARG A 62 1.27 19.13 6.78
CA ARG A 62 1.38 20.51 7.20
C ARG A 62 1.25 20.57 8.72
N THR A 63 2.15 21.31 9.38
CA THR A 63 2.07 21.55 10.82
C THR A 63 1.76 23.03 11.05
N ILE A 64 0.67 23.32 11.74
CA ILE A 64 0.22 24.68 12.08
C ILE A 64 0.09 24.77 13.61
N GLY A 65 1.10 25.37 14.25
CA GLY A 65 1.16 25.44 15.71
C GLY A 65 1.16 24.03 16.34
N PHE A 66 0.12 23.73 17.12
CA PHE A 66 -0.05 22.43 17.79
C PHE A 66 -0.87 21.39 17.00
N TYR A 67 -1.34 21.73 15.80
CA TYR A 67 -2.12 20.84 14.95
C TYR A 67 -1.32 20.42 13.72
N SER A 68 -1.59 19.23 13.21
CA SER A 68 -1.05 18.76 11.93
C SER A 68 -2.15 18.18 11.06
N ASP A 69 -2.18 18.58 9.79
CA ASP A 69 -3.09 18.10 8.76
C ASP A 69 -2.31 17.53 7.56
N ILE A 70 -2.98 16.72 6.76
CA ILE A 70 -2.44 16.19 5.50
C ILE A 70 -3.16 16.90 4.36
N VAL A 71 -2.41 17.55 3.49
CA VAL A 71 -2.93 18.23 2.30
C VAL A 71 -2.36 17.53 1.07
N CYS A 72 -3.23 17.16 0.13
CA CYS A 72 -2.88 16.53 -1.14
C CYS A 72 -3.17 17.49 -2.29
N ASN A 73 -2.28 17.53 -3.28
CA ASN A 73 -2.48 18.26 -4.54
C ASN A 73 -3.43 17.53 -5.49
#